data_AF-A0A2R6MBW5-F1
#
_entry.id   AF-A0A2R6MBW5-F1
#
_cell.length_a   1.000
_cell.length_b   1.000
_cell.length_c   1.000
_cell.angle_alpha   90.00
_cell.angle_beta   90.00
_cell.angle_gamma   90.00
#
_symmetry.space_group_name_H-M   'P 1'
#
loop_
_entity.id
_entity.type
_entity.pdbx_description
1 polymer ?
#
loop_
_entity_poly.entity_id
_entity_poly.type
_entity_poly.pdbx_seq_one_letter_code
_entity_poly.pdbx_strand_id
1 'polypeptide(L)'
;MFNPDPAETVEHAWVGEGFPLGANKATVESYRRRVERSAPEKTSIEIHVVCNDERMQEEGVVEEFYGLRDLLRFDVSVHYGLTTDELADLLAEPADLLHYIGHVDACGMRCPDGHLDARTLSDVAVKAFVLNACRSYEQGEALVASGSYGGVVTLAEVANSVATDIGQTLARLLNCGFSLRVALSIVKDTIAPAYQYTTVGDGGLTLCQSESGIPVLVEVENRGDEGFEITVSGFPVPGYGIGSVQQPHIDGTDALYLTSGPLDTFELSADEVQEFLELEVLPIKNDGELYWSDEINVERL
;
A
#
# COMPACT_ATOMS: atom_id res chain seq x y z
N MET A 1 0.88 8.27 -22.46
CA MET A 1 1.60 8.36 -21.18
C MET A 1 2.15 9.77 -21.07
N PHE A 2 1.99 10.43 -19.94
CA PHE A 2 2.46 11.80 -19.72
C PHE A 2 2.83 11.97 -18.25
N ASN A 3 3.64 12.99 -17.94
CA ASN A 3 3.96 13.36 -16.57
C ASN A 3 3.19 14.65 -16.24
N PRO A 4 2.32 14.67 -15.22
CA PRO A 4 1.72 15.91 -14.74
C PRO A 4 2.81 16.84 -14.19
N ASP A 5 2.55 18.14 -14.20
CA ASP A 5 3.46 19.12 -13.58
C ASP A 5 3.59 18.81 -12.09
N PRO A 6 4.81 18.85 -11.52
CA PRO A 6 5.01 18.58 -10.11
C PRO A 6 4.33 19.65 -9.25
N ALA A 7 3.66 19.22 -8.19
CA ALA A 7 3.16 20.11 -7.14
C ALA A 7 3.59 19.56 -5.78
N GLU A 8 3.82 20.47 -4.82
CA GLU A 8 4.12 20.12 -3.43
C GLU A 8 2.84 19.64 -2.74
N THR A 9 2.45 18.41 -3.04
CA THR A 9 1.30 17.75 -2.43
C THR A 9 1.63 16.31 -2.11
N VAL A 10 1.01 15.78 -1.07
CA VAL A 10 1.16 14.38 -0.66
C VAL A 10 0.55 13.44 -1.71
N GLU A 11 -0.46 13.89 -2.45
CA GLU A 11 -1.23 13.05 -3.36
C GLU A 11 -1.63 13.77 -4.64
N HIS A 12 -1.45 13.09 -5.78
CA HIS A 12 -1.94 13.53 -7.09
C HIS A 12 -2.93 12.51 -7.66
N ALA A 13 -4.04 12.99 -8.22
CA ALA A 13 -5.02 12.17 -8.92
C ALA A 13 -5.37 12.80 -10.27
N TRP A 14 -5.52 11.97 -11.30
CA TRP A 14 -5.90 12.38 -12.63
C TRP A 14 -7.25 11.76 -13.01
N VAL A 15 -8.17 12.61 -13.47
CA VAL A 15 -9.48 12.21 -14.01
C VAL A 15 -9.56 12.69 -15.45
N GLY A 16 -9.57 11.76 -16.40
CA GLY A 16 -9.59 12.07 -17.83
C GLY A 16 -8.87 11.02 -18.67
N GLU A 17 -8.69 11.29 -19.96
CA GLU A 17 -7.95 10.40 -20.86
C GLU A 17 -6.45 10.38 -20.56
N GLY A 18 -5.76 9.35 -21.07
CA GLY A 18 -4.32 9.18 -20.93
C GLY A 18 -3.88 8.48 -19.63
N PHE A 19 -2.58 8.30 -19.50
CA PHE A 19 -1.92 7.55 -18.44
C PHE A 19 -0.94 8.47 -17.71
N PRO A 20 -1.28 8.94 -16.49
CA PRO A 20 -0.37 9.77 -15.70
C PRO A 20 0.74 8.89 -15.10
N LEU A 21 1.98 9.30 -15.28
CA LEU A 21 3.08 8.82 -14.45
C LEU A 21 3.08 9.59 -13.13
N GLY A 22 3.32 8.90 -12.02
CA GLY A 22 3.41 9.54 -10.71
C GLY A 22 2.08 10.04 -10.09
N ALA A 23 0.93 9.91 -10.77
CA ALA A 23 -0.37 10.22 -10.20
C ALA A 23 -1.33 9.03 -10.30
N ASN A 24 -2.30 8.97 -9.39
CA ASN A 24 -3.35 7.97 -9.41
C ASN A 24 -4.29 8.18 -10.61
N LYS A 25 -4.63 7.10 -11.31
CA LYS A 25 -5.66 7.08 -12.34
C LYS A 25 -7.02 6.84 -11.68
N ALA A 26 -7.72 7.93 -11.37
CA ALA A 26 -9.01 7.87 -10.70
C ALA A 26 -10.17 7.68 -11.69
N THR A 27 -11.21 6.96 -11.26
CA THR A 27 -12.48 6.84 -12.01
C THR A 27 -13.63 7.41 -11.19
N VAL A 28 -14.65 7.96 -11.86
CA VAL A 28 -15.84 8.48 -11.16
C VAL A 28 -16.59 7.34 -10.47
N GLU A 29 -16.67 6.17 -11.11
CA GLU A 29 -17.36 5.00 -10.58
C GLU A 29 -16.70 4.44 -9.32
N SER A 30 -15.37 4.40 -9.24
CA SER A 30 -14.67 3.98 -8.01
C SER A 30 -15.04 4.86 -6.81
N TYR A 31 -15.15 6.17 -7.01
CA TYR A 31 -15.55 7.09 -5.95
C TYR A 31 -17.03 7.01 -5.59
N ARG A 32 -17.93 6.75 -6.56
CA ARG A 32 -19.36 6.50 -6.28
C ARG A 32 -19.53 5.26 -5.40
N ARG A 33 -18.84 4.17 -5.74
CA ARG A 33 -18.88 2.93 -4.95
C ARG A 33 -18.44 3.12 -3.50
N ARG A 34 -17.45 3.98 -3.24
CA ARG A 34 -17.05 4.36 -1.88
C ARG A 34 -18.17 5.06 -1.10
N VAL A 35 -18.94 5.92 -1.75
CA VAL A 35 -20.04 6.67 -1.10
C VAL A 35 -21.28 5.78 -0.88
N GLU A 36 -21.56 4.88 -1.83
CA GLU A 36 -22.77 4.07 -1.86
C GLU A 36 -22.75 2.89 -0.86
N ARG A 37 -21.58 2.44 -0.40
CA ARG A 37 -21.45 1.36 0.58
C ARG A 37 -21.00 1.86 1.94
N SER A 38 -21.71 1.41 2.97
CA SER A 38 -21.41 1.68 4.38
C SER A 38 -20.06 1.10 4.79
N ALA A 39 -19.43 1.73 5.79
CA ALA A 39 -18.20 1.27 6.42
C ALA A 39 -18.28 -0.23 6.77
N PRO A 40 -17.16 -0.99 6.69
CA PRO A 40 -17.19 -2.41 6.93
C PRO A 40 -17.79 -2.73 8.31
N GLU A 41 -18.82 -3.58 8.33
CA GLU A 41 -19.42 -4.14 9.54
C GLU A 41 -18.55 -5.26 10.15
N LYS A 42 -17.45 -5.64 9.48
CA LYS A 42 -16.59 -6.76 9.86
C LYS A 42 -15.46 -6.32 10.79
N THR A 43 -15.18 -7.17 11.79
CA THR A 43 -14.08 -7.02 12.75
C THR A 43 -12.78 -7.66 12.28
N SER A 44 -12.78 -8.34 11.13
CA SER A 44 -11.58 -8.93 10.51
C SER A 44 -11.42 -8.45 9.06
N ILE A 45 -10.17 -8.41 8.62
CA ILE A 45 -9.76 -7.98 7.28
C ILE A 45 -9.40 -9.24 6.49
N GLU A 46 -10.10 -9.48 5.38
CA GLU A 46 -9.99 -10.69 4.58
C GLU A 46 -9.03 -10.47 3.40
N ILE A 47 -7.91 -11.20 3.38
CA ILE A 47 -6.85 -11.03 2.40
C ILE A 47 -6.58 -12.35 1.68
N HIS A 48 -6.59 -12.33 0.36
CA HIS A 48 -6.16 -13.46 -0.47
C HIS A 48 -4.82 -13.15 -1.13
N VAL A 49 -3.83 -14.00 -0.91
CA VAL A 49 -2.55 -13.97 -1.64
C VAL A 49 -2.58 -15.10 -2.66
N VAL A 50 -2.46 -14.78 -3.94
CA VAL A 50 -2.50 -15.76 -5.03
C VAL A 50 -1.12 -15.82 -5.68
N CYS A 51 -0.47 -16.98 -5.64
CA CYS A 51 0.81 -17.23 -6.29
C CYS A 51 0.63 -18.21 -7.47
N ASN A 52 0.56 -17.67 -8.68
CA ASN A 52 0.44 -18.45 -9.93
C ASN A 52 1.77 -18.56 -10.69
N ASP A 53 2.88 -18.10 -10.11
CA ASP A 53 4.23 -18.36 -10.60
C ASP A 53 5.11 -18.98 -9.51
N GLU A 54 5.51 -20.24 -9.71
CA GLU A 54 6.39 -20.97 -8.80
C GLU A 54 7.75 -20.29 -8.57
N ARG A 55 8.23 -19.47 -9.52
CA ARG A 55 9.49 -18.73 -9.40
C ARG A 55 9.39 -17.52 -8.48
N MET A 56 8.19 -17.13 -8.08
CA MET A 56 7.92 -16.03 -7.16
C MET A 56 7.38 -16.53 -5.82
N GLN A 57 7.60 -17.82 -5.50
CA GLN A 57 7.20 -18.40 -4.21
C GLN A 57 7.86 -17.72 -3.00
N GLU A 58 9.03 -17.10 -3.17
CA GLU A 58 9.70 -16.31 -2.12
C GLU A 58 8.84 -15.10 -1.69
N GLU A 59 7.96 -14.61 -2.55
CA GLU A 59 6.97 -13.57 -2.19
C GLU A 59 5.78 -14.13 -1.40
N GLY A 60 5.62 -15.46 -1.30
CA GLY A 60 4.62 -16.08 -0.42
C GLY A 60 4.77 -15.70 1.06
N VAL A 61 5.96 -15.25 1.48
CA VAL A 61 6.24 -14.69 2.81
C VAL A 61 5.43 -13.41 3.09
N VAL A 62 4.83 -12.78 2.06
CA VAL A 62 3.93 -11.63 2.25
C VAL A 62 2.75 -11.92 3.18
N GLU A 63 2.37 -13.18 3.35
CA GLU A 63 1.42 -13.59 4.39
C GLU A 63 1.82 -13.08 5.79
N GLU A 64 3.10 -13.22 6.14
CA GLU A 64 3.63 -12.81 7.45
C GLU A 64 3.45 -11.30 7.65
N PHE A 65 3.63 -10.51 6.59
CA PHE A 65 3.51 -9.05 6.66
C PHE A 65 2.08 -8.53 6.85
N TYR A 66 1.07 -9.29 6.40
CA TYR A 66 -0.32 -9.00 6.72
C TYR A 66 -0.73 -9.52 8.12
N GLY A 67 -0.04 -10.54 8.66
CA GLY A 67 -0.37 -11.18 9.94
C GLY A 67 0.18 -10.51 11.20
N LEU A 68 1.00 -9.47 11.09
CA LEU A 68 1.84 -8.93 12.18
C LEU A 68 1.13 -8.16 13.32
N ARG A 69 -0.20 -8.13 13.40
CA ARG A 69 -0.91 -7.35 14.45
C ARG A 69 -1.57 -8.21 15.54
N ASP A 70 -1.35 -7.82 16.78
CA ASP A 70 -2.03 -8.39 17.96
C ASP A 70 -3.50 -7.91 18.10
N LEU A 71 -3.84 -6.74 17.55
CA LEU A 71 -5.14 -6.06 17.75
C LEU A 71 -6.13 -6.20 16.59
N LEU A 72 -5.66 -6.38 15.34
CA LEU A 72 -6.49 -6.60 14.16
C LEU A 72 -6.24 -8.01 13.61
N ARG A 73 -7.32 -8.80 13.48
CA ARG A 73 -7.24 -10.13 12.87
C ARG A 73 -7.30 -9.99 11.36
N PHE A 74 -6.15 -10.13 10.72
CA PHE A 74 -6.08 -10.38 9.29
C PHE A 74 -6.30 -11.87 9.04
N ASP A 75 -7.38 -12.18 8.33
CA ASP A 75 -7.64 -13.54 7.86
C ASP A 75 -6.96 -13.67 6.49
N VAL A 76 -5.69 -14.07 6.49
CA VAL A 76 -4.89 -14.23 5.27
C VAL A 76 -5.01 -15.66 4.77
N SER A 77 -5.36 -15.83 3.50
CA SER A 77 -5.38 -17.13 2.82
C SER A 77 -4.45 -17.10 1.60
N VAL A 78 -3.53 -18.06 1.55
CA VAL A 78 -2.59 -18.20 0.45
C VAL A 78 -3.03 -19.32 -0.49
N HIS A 79 -3.10 -18.99 -1.77
CA HIS A 79 -3.54 -19.87 -2.84
C HIS A 79 -2.42 -20.05 -3.87
N TYR A 80 -2.19 -21.28 -4.30
CA TYR A 80 -1.12 -21.60 -5.26
C TYR A 80 -1.68 -22.24 -6.52
N GLY A 81 -1.25 -21.75 -7.67
CA GLY A 81 -1.56 -22.36 -8.97
C GLY A 81 -3.05 -22.48 -9.25
N LEU A 82 -3.83 -21.43 -8.94
CA LEU A 82 -5.26 -21.39 -9.24
C LEU A 82 -5.49 -21.45 -10.74
N THR A 83 -6.42 -22.32 -11.15
CA THR A 83 -6.95 -22.37 -12.51
C THR A 83 -7.72 -21.09 -12.86
N THR A 84 -8.07 -20.92 -14.13
CA THR A 84 -8.86 -19.78 -14.59
C THR A 84 -10.22 -19.68 -13.89
N ASP A 85 -10.92 -20.82 -13.73
CA ASP A 85 -12.21 -20.87 -13.04
C ASP A 85 -12.06 -20.59 -11.54
N GLU A 86 -11.07 -21.19 -10.86
CA GLU A 86 -10.84 -20.96 -9.42
C GLU A 86 -10.45 -19.51 -9.11
N LEU A 87 -9.64 -18.89 -9.96
CA LEU A 87 -9.26 -17.48 -9.79
C LEU A 87 -10.47 -16.55 -10.05
N ALA A 88 -11.33 -16.89 -11.02
CA ALA A 88 -12.55 -16.15 -11.28
C ALA A 88 -13.53 -16.24 -10.09
N ASP A 89 -13.71 -17.45 -9.53
CA ASP A 89 -14.53 -17.67 -8.35
C ASP A 89 -13.99 -16.88 -7.16
N LEU A 90 -12.67 -16.91 -6.92
CA LEU A 90 -12.04 -16.15 -5.83
C LEU A 90 -12.22 -14.63 -5.98
N LEU A 91 -12.16 -14.09 -7.21
CA LEU A 91 -12.42 -12.67 -7.47
C LEU A 91 -13.88 -12.27 -7.25
N ALA A 92 -14.82 -13.23 -7.34
CA ALA A 92 -16.23 -13.04 -7.06
C ALA A 92 -16.58 -13.19 -5.56
N GLU A 93 -15.64 -13.67 -4.75
CA GLU A 93 -15.80 -13.76 -3.30
C GLU A 93 -15.49 -12.40 -2.61
N PRO A 94 -16.31 -11.96 -1.63
CA PRO A 94 -16.07 -10.69 -0.96
C PRO A 94 -14.82 -10.71 -0.06
N ALA A 95 -13.74 -10.07 -0.50
CA ALA A 95 -12.52 -9.86 0.28
C ALA A 95 -12.10 -8.38 0.33
N ASP A 96 -11.28 -8.01 1.31
CA ASP A 96 -10.74 -6.66 1.45
C ASP A 96 -9.58 -6.41 0.49
N LEU A 97 -8.71 -7.41 0.30
CA LEU A 97 -7.58 -7.35 -0.61
C LEU A 97 -7.34 -8.68 -1.33
N LEU A 98 -7.03 -8.60 -2.62
CA LEU A 98 -6.36 -9.68 -3.36
C LEU A 98 -4.97 -9.24 -3.82
N HIS A 99 -3.93 -9.94 -3.36
CA HIS A 99 -2.56 -9.74 -3.81
C HIS A 99 -2.19 -10.87 -4.79
N TYR A 100 -2.15 -10.56 -6.08
CA TYR A 100 -1.78 -11.51 -7.12
C TYR A 100 -0.29 -11.40 -7.46
N ILE A 101 0.38 -12.55 -7.39
CA ILE A 101 1.80 -12.75 -7.66
C ILE A 101 1.91 -13.70 -8.85
N GLY A 102 2.41 -13.19 -9.97
CA GLY A 102 2.60 -14.00 -11.17
C GLY A 102 2.76 -13.17 -12.43
N HIS A 103 2.24 -13.70 -13.54
CA HIS A 103 2.32 -13.03 -14.82
C HIS A 103 0.95 -12.55 -15.28
N VAL A 104 0.93 -11.33 -15.77
CA VAL A 104 -0.20 -10.73 -16.45
C VAL A 104 0.29 -10.27 -17.81
N ASP A 105 -0.54 -10.44 -18.82
CA ASP A 105 -0.30 -9.86 -20.15
C ASP A 105 -1.62 -9.42 -20.80
N ALA A 106 -1.56 -9.08 -22.08
CA ALA A 106 -2.72 -8.62 -22.84
C ALA A 106 -3.86 -9.66 -22.93
N CYS A 107 -3.57 -10.95 -22.72
CA CYS A 107 -4.54 -12.04 -22.70
C CYS A 107 -5.19 -12.23 -21.33
N GLY A 108 -4.57 -11.78 -20.24
CA GLY A 108 -5.11 -11.92 -18.89
C GLY A 108 -4.08 -12.25 -17.82
N MET A 109 -4.58 -12.64 -16.65
CA MET A 109 -3.80 -13.20 -15.54
C MET A 109 -3.47 -14.66 -15.85
N ARG A 110 -2.19 -15.04 -15.79
CA ARG A 110 -1.74 -16.39 -16.15
C ARG A 110 -2.15 -17.39 -15.07
N CYS A 111 -2.73 -18.49 -15.51
CA CYS A 111 -3.10 -19.65 -14.70
C CYS A 111 -2.46 -20.92 -15.29
N PRO A 112 -2.38 -22.03 -14.54
CA PRO A 112 -1.82 -23.28 -15.07
C PRO A 112 -2.56 -23.85 -16.30
N ASP A 113 -3.83 -23.51 -16.45
CA ASP A 113 -4.74 -23.96 -17.52
C ASP A 113 -4.99 -22.90 -18.62
N GLY A 114 -4.43 -21.69 -18.50
CA GLY A 114 -4.64 -20.65 -19.50
C GLY A 114 -4.44 -19.23 -18.97
N HIS A 115 -5.26 -18.30 -19.44
CA HIS A 115 -5.30 -16.92 -18.98
C HIS A 115 -6.73 -16.56 -18.57
N LEU A 116 -6.88 -15.99 -17.38
CA LEU A 116 -8.12 -15.35 -16.97
C LEU A 116 -8.11 -13.90 -17.45
N ASP A 117 -8.94 -13.59 -18.44
CA ASP A 117 -9.13 -12.22 -18.91
C ASP A 117 -10.14 -11.49 -18.01
N ALA A 118 -9.67 -10.55 -17.18
CA ALA A 118 -10.51 -9.78 -16.27
C ALA A 118 -11.60 -8.98 -16.99
N ARG A 119 -11.44 -8.68 -18.29
CA ARG A 119 -12.46 -8.02 -19.13
C ARG A 119 -13.71 -8.88 -19.35
N THR A 120 -13.61 -10.19 -19.11
CA THR A 120 -14.71 -11.13 -19.24
C THR A 120 -15.49 -11.33 -17.94
N LEU A 121 -14.95 -10.84 -16.81
CA LEU A 121 -15.59 -10.93 -15.50
C LEU A 121 -16.76 -9.96 -15.41
N SER A 122 -17.94 -10.48 -15.07
CA SER A 122 -19.15 -9.68 -14.89
C SER A 122 -19.35 -9.14 -13.48
N ASP A 123 -18.70 -9.75 -12.49
CA ASP A 123 -18.80 -9.36 -11.08
C ASP A 123 -17.45 -9.62 -10.39
N VAL A 124 -16.97 -8.62 -9.66
CA VAL A 124 -15.76 -8.70 -8.84
C VAL A 124 -16.10 -8.13 -7.47
N ALA A 125 -16.00 -8.97 -6.43
CA ALA A 125 -16.39 -8.61 -5.08
C ALA A 125 -15.22 -8.18 -4.18
N VAL A 126 -13.98 -8.41 -4.64
CA VAL A 126 -12.77 -7.94 -3.94
C VAL A 126 -12.69 -6.41 -3.99
N LYS A 127 -12.51 -5.77 -2.83
CA LYS A 127 -12.47 -4.30 -2.72
C LYS A 127 -11.19 -3.71 -3.32
N ALA A 128 -10.03 -4.20 -2.90
CA ALA A 128 -8.72 -3.73 -3.33
C ALA A 128 -7.92 -4.86 -3.99
N PHE A 129 -6.99 -4.52 -4.87
CA PHE A 129 -6.04 -5.51 -5.37
C PHE A 129 -4.63 -4.96 -5.56
N VAL A 130 -3.64 -5.84 -5.53
CA VAL A 130 -2.27 -5.59 -5.98
C VAL A 130 -1.97 -6.63 -7.05
N LEU A 131 -1.80 -6.18 -8.30
CA LEU A 131 -1.36 -7.05 -9.40
C LEU A 131 0.15 -6.90 -9.56
N ASN A 132 0.89 -7.67 -8.76
CA ASN A 132 2.34 -7.72 -8.80
C ASN A 132 2.82 -8.58 -9.97
N ALA A 133 2.53 -8.09 -11.16
CA ALA A 133 2.71 -8.79 -12.41
C ALA A 133 2.98 -7.77 -13.51
N CYS A 134 3.82 -8.12 -14.47
CA CYS A 134 4.22 -7.23 -15.55
C CYS A 134 3.00 -6.74 -16.37
N ARG A 135 2.99 -5.47 -16.79
CA ARG A 135 1.97 -4.88 -17.68
C ARG A 135 0.52 -5.16 -17.25
N SER A 136 0.24 -5.11 -15.94
CA SER A 136 -1.06 -5.47 -15.38
C SER A 136 -2.15 -4.38 -15.47
N TYR A 137 -1.82 -3.21 -16.02
CA TYR A 137 -2.72 -2.05 -16.07
C TYR A 137 -4.10 -2.31 -16.69
N GLU A 138 -4.18 -2.89 -17.90
CA GLU A 138 -5.47 -3.11 -18.58
C GLU A 138 -6.37 -4.09 -17.81
N GLN A 139 -5.76 -5.12 -17.22
CA GLN A 139 -6.47 -6.11 -16.42
C GLN A 139 -6.95 -5.50 -15.09
N GLY A 140 -6.15 -4.64 -14.46
CA GLY A 140 -6.58 -3.91 -13.26
C GLY A 140 -7.70 -2.89 -13.54
N GLU A 141 -7.67 -2.17 -14.67
CA GLU A 141 -8.81 -1.32 -15.06
C GLU A 141 -10.09 -2.14 -15.25
N ALA A 142 -9.98 -3.34 -15.82
CA ALA A 142 -11.12 -4.25 -15.96
C ALA A 142 -11.67 -4.70 -14.60
N LEU A 143 -10.81 -5.03 -13.62
CA LEU A 143 -11.25 -5.36 -12.26
C LEU A 143 -12.01 -4.19 -11.59
N VAL A 144 -11.50 -2.95 -11.75
CA VAL A 144 -12.20 -1.74 -11.25
C VAL A 144 -13.53 -1.52 -11.99
N ALA A 145 -13.57 -1.78 -13.29
CA ALA A 145 -14.81 -1.68 -14.06
C ALA A 145 -15.86 -2.70 -13.56
N SER A 146 -15.42 -3.93 -13.27
CA SER A 146 -16.28 -5.06 -12.87
C SER A 146 -16.66 -5.10 -11.39
N GLY A 147 -16.02 -4.31 -10.51
CA GLY A 147 -16.53 -4.12 -9.15
C GLY A 147 -15.54 -3.63 -8.10
N SER A 148 -14.24 -3.84 -8.29
CA SER A 148 -13.22 -3.37 -7.34
C SER A 148 -13.20 -1.84 -7.21
N TYR A 149 -12.75 -1.36 -6.05
CA TYR A 149 -12.67 0.07 -5.77
C TYR A 149 -11.38 0.65 -6.32
N GLY A 150 -10.27 -0.05 -6.13
CA GLY A 150 -8.99 0.38 -6.67
C GLY A 150 -7.92 -0.69 -6.50
N GLY A 151 -6.76 -0.44 -7.08
CA GLY A 151 -5.64 -1.34 -6.91
C GLY A 151 -4.34 -0.79 -7.46
N VAL A 152 -3.27 -1.52 -7.19
CA VAL A 152 -1.92 -1.25 -7.67
C VAL A 152 -1.62 -2.16 -8.86
N VAL A 153 -1.12 -1.57 -9.95
CA VAL A 153 -0.79 -2.26 -11.21
C VAL A 153 0.56 -1.80 -11.73
N THR A 154 1.13 -2.53 -12.69
CA THR A 154 2.35 -2.15 -13.39
C THR A 154 2.08 -1.74 -14.84
N LEU A 155 2.86 -0.78 -15.34
CA LEU A 155 2.80 -0.29 -16.71
C LEU A 155 3.77 -1.02 -17.65
N ALA A 156 4.84 -1.59 -17.10
CA ALA A 156 5.87 -2.29 -17.86
C ALA A 156 6.35 -3.55 -17.12
N GLU A 157 7.34 -4.21 -17.70
CA GLU A 157 8.01 -5.35 -17.06
C GLU A 157 8.85 -4.89 -15.87
N VAL A 158 8.79 -5.69 -14.80
CA VAL A 158 9.55 -5.50 -13.56
C VAL A 158 10.27 -6.83 -13.28
N ALA A 159 11.53 -6.77 -12.87
CA ALA A 159 12.27 -7.96 -12.49
C ALA A 159 11.65 -8.61 -11.25
N ASN A 160 11.57 -9.95 -11.20
CA ASN A 160 10.88 -10.66 -10.12
C ASN A 160 11.37 -10.27 -8.72
N SER A 161 12.68 -10.12 -8.50
CA SER A 161 13.21 -9.72 -7.19
C SER A 161 12.70 -8.33 -6.75
N VAL A 162 12.65 -7.39 -7.70
CA VAL A 162 12.16 -6.03 -7.45
C VAL A 162 10.65 -6.02 -7.21
N ALA A 163 9.91 -6.88 -7.93
CA ALA A 163 8.50 -7.09 -7.70
C ALA A 163 8.26 -7.61 -6.27
N THR A 164 9.01 -8.61 -5.82
CA THR A 164 8.94 -9.13 -4.45
C THR A 164 9.17 -8.04 -3.40
N ASP A 165 10.24 -7.25 -3.52
CA ASP A 165 10.55 -6.18 -2.56
C ASP A 165 9.43 -5.13 -2.48
N ILE A 166 8.88 -4.74 -3.64
CA ILE A 166 7.76 -3.79 -3.74
C ILE A 166 6.50 -4.38 -3.12
N GLY A 167 6.18 -5.64 -3.42
CA GLY A 167 5.00 -6.34 -2.90
C GLY A 167 5.02 -6.45 -1.37
N GLN A 168 6.17 -6.82 -0.80
CA GLN A 168 6.39 -6.89 0.65
C GLN A 168 6.27 -5.51 1.31
N THR A 169 6.92 -4.50 0.74
CA THR A 169 6.87 -3.13 1.29
C THR A 169 5.45 -2.56 1.23
N LEU A 170 4.75 -2.75 0.12
CA LEU A 170 3.34 -2.35 -0.02
C LEU A 170 2.46 -3.05 1.01
N ALA A 171 2.62 -4.36 1.20
CA ALA A 171 1.83 -5.12 2.17
C ALA A 171 1.97 -4.55 3.58
N ARG A 172 3.21 -4.25 4.01
CA ARG A 172 3.47 -3.66 5.32
C ARG A 172 2.92 -2.25 5.46
N LEU A 173 3.08 -1.39 4.44
CA LEU A 173 2.51 -0.03 4.47
C LEU A 173 0.98 -0.08 4.53
N LEU A 174 0.33 -0.96 3.76
CA LEU A 174 -1.11 -1.13 3.81
C LEU A 174 -1.57 -1.66 5.18
N ASN A 175 -0.78 -2.56 5.79
CA ASN A 175 -1.00 -3.04 7.16
C ASN A 175 -0.78 -1.94 8.22
N CYS A 176 0.05 -0.93 7.94
CA CYS A 176 0.20 0.26 8.79
C CYS A 176 -0.97 1.27 8.64
N GLY A 177 -1.93 1.01 7.75
CA GLY A 177 -3.12 1.85 7.56
C GLY A 177 -2.95 2.94 6.51
N PHE A 178 -1.83 2.95 5.76
CA PHE A 178 -1.67 3.85 4.63
C PHE A 178 -2.66 3.54 3.51
N SER A 179 -3.06 4.57 2.75
CA SER A 179 -3.87 4.38 1.55
C SER A 179 -3.05 3.73 0.44
N LEU A 180 -3.71 3.08 -0.53
CA LEU A 180 -3.03 2.52 -1.72
C LEU A 180 -2.10 3.53 -2.40
N ARG A 181 -2.53 4.79 -2.50
CA ARG A 181 -1.77 5.86 -3.14
C ARG A 181 -0.56 6.28 -2.33
N VAL A 182 -0.71 6.50 -1.02
CA VAL A 182 0.40 6.92 -0.16
C VAL A 182 1.41 5.79 -0.02
N ALA A 183 0.95 4.55 0.19
CA ALA A 183 1.82 3.38 0.26
C ALA A 183 2.68 3.27 -1.02
N LEU A 184 2.06 3.41 -2.19
CA LEU A 184 2.82 3.38 -3.45
C LEU A 184 3.76 4.59 -3.62
N SER A 185 3.41 5.77 -3.09
CA SER A 185 4.30 6.94 -3.13
C SER A 185 5.56 6.70 -2.32
N ILE A 186 5.42 6.21 -1.08
CA ILE A 186 6.57 5.87 -0.22
C ILE A 186 7.47 4.84 -0.89
N VAL A 187 6.89 3.80 -1.49
CA VAL A 187 7.65 2.78 -2.24
C VAL A 187 8.40 3.37 -3.44
N LYS A 188 7.81 4.35 -4.15
CA LYS A 188 8.48 5.01 -5.27
C LYS A 188 9.65 5.88 -4.86
N ASP A 189 9.56 6.46 -3.68
CA ASP A 189 10.61 7.33 -3.15
C ASP A 189 11.83 6.52 -2.66
N THR A 190 11.65 5.23 -2.33
CA THR A 190 12.70 4.37 -1.77
C THR A 190 13.20 3.28 -2.73
N ILE A 191 12.33 2.74 -3.60
CA ILE A 191 12.66 1.67 -4.54
C ILE A 191 12.62 2.22 -5.96
N ALA A 192 13.80 2.56 -6.51
CA ALA A 192 13.90 3.27 -7.79
C ALA A 192 13.07 2.66 -8.94
N PRO A 193 13.02 1.33 -9.19
CA PRO A 193 12.20 0.79 -10.29
C PRO A 193 10.68 0.87 -10.09
N ALA A 194 10.19 1.28 -8.92
CA ALA A 194 8.77 1.36 -8.62
C ALA A 194 8.02 2.45 -9.41
N TYR A 195 8.71 3.32 -10.17
CA TYR A 195 8.05 4.27 -11.09
C TYR A 195 7.15 3.58 -12.14
N GLN A 196 7.35 2.29 -12.40
CA GLN A 196 6.53 1.46 -13.28
C GLN A 196 5.17 1.09 -12.68
N TYR A 197 4.98 1.29 -11.38
CA TYR A 197 3.72 1.00 -10.70
C TYR A 197 2.81 2.23 -10.73
N THR A 198 1.51 1.99 -10.79
CA THR A 198 0.51 3.04 -10.65
C THR A 198 -0.72 2.51 -9.92
N THR A 199 -1.49 3.43 -9.35
CA THR A 199 -2.79 3.09 -8.75
C THR A 199 -3.90 3.38 -9.74
N VAL A 200 -4.85 2.46 -9.86
CA VAL A 200 -6.08 2.58 -10.65
C VAL A 200 -7.30 2.59 -9.71
N GLY A 201 -8.36 3.30 -10.09
CA GLY A 201 -9.55 3.44 -9.25
C GLY A 201 -9.33 4.37 -8.06
N ASP A 202 -9.90 4.04 -6.90
CA ASP A 202 -9.80 4.83 -5.68
C ASP A 202 -8.48 4.56 -4.93
N GLY A 203 -7.48 5.37 -5.22
CA GLY A 203 -6.19 5.31 -4.52
C GLY A 203 -6.25 5.73 -3.04
N GLY A 204 -7.33 6.36 -2.58
CA GLY A 204 -7.52 6.76 -1.18
C GLY A 204 -8.08 5.64 -0.29
N LEU A 205 -8.23 4.43 -0.84
CA LEU A 205 -8.69 3.26 -0.10
C LEU A 205 -7.63 2.79 0.91
N THR A 206 -8.06 2.56 2.15
CA THR A 206 -7.27 2.01 3.26
C THR A 206 -7.83 0.64 3.64
N LEU A 207 -6.98 -0.34 3.95
CA LEU A 207 -7.42 -1.68 4.35
C LEU A 207 -7.76 -1.76 5.84
N CYS A 208 -6.92 -1.15 6.67
CA CYS A 208 -7.04 -1.11 8.11
C CYS A 208 -6.94 0.32 8.65
N GLN A 209 -7.16 0.47 9.95
CA GLN A 209 -6.84 1.69 10.68
C GLN A 209 -5.43 1.57 11.30
N SER A 210 -4.67 2.66 11.30
CA SER A 210 -3.41 2.77 12.05
C SER A 210 -3.68 2.64 13.57
N GLU A 211 -2.69 2.19 14.37
CA GLU A 211 -2.85 2.11 15.84
C GLU A 211 -2.95 3.49 16.47
N SER A 212 -2.10 4.40 15.99
CA SER A 212 -2.16 5.84 16.28
C SER A 212 -3.34 6.57 15.60
N GLY A 213 -4.20 5.85 14.86
CA GLY A 213 -5.33 6.38 14.10
C GLY A 213 -4.95 7.00 12.75
N ILE A 214 -3.86 7.77 12.71
CA ILE A 214 -3.26 8.35 11.51
C ILE A 214 -1.96 7.62 11.20
N PRO A 215 -1.77 7.09 9.98
CA PRO A 215 -0.50 6.48 9.60
C PRO A 215 0.62 7.53 9.54
N VAL A 216 1.80 7.16 10.05
CA VAL A 216 2.96 8.03 10.20
C VAL A 216 4.17 7.46 9.47
N LEU A 217 4.92 8.32 8.77
CA LEU A 217 6.27 8.04 8.27
C LEU A 217 7.27 8.84 9.11
N VAL A 218 8.32 8.17 9.57
CA VAL A 218 9.37 8.80 10.38
C VAL A 218 10.65 8.83 9.55
N GLU A 219 11.22 10.00 9.35
CA GLU A 219 12.54 10.16 8.76
C GLU A 219 13.56 10.40 9.88
N VAL A 220 14.64 9.62 9.92
CA VAL A 220 15.66 9.68 10.97
C VAL A 220 17.00 10.04 10.33
N GLU A 221 17.64 11.09 10.85
CA GLU A 221 18.98 11.50 10.48
C GLU A 221 19.91 11.42 11.71
N ASN A 222 21.01 10.67 11.60
CA ASN A 222 22.02 10.59 12.64
C ASN A 222 22.91 11.86 12.64
N ARG A 223 22.95 12.57 13.77
CA ARG A 223 23.75 13.79 13.97
C ARG A 223 25.03 13.53 14.80
N GLY A 224 25.39 12.27 15.01
CA GLY A 224 26.59 11.87 15.75
C GLY A 224 26.47 12.20 17.24
N ASP A 225 27.40 12.99 17.77
CA ASP A 225 27.43 13.36 19.20
C ASP A 225 26.22 14.23 19.62
N GLU A 226 25.51 14.83 18.65
CA GLU A 226 24.31 15.64 18.85
C GLU A 226 23.02 14.80 18.95
N GLY A 227 23.11 13.48 18.77
CA GLY A 227 21.98 12.56 18.82
C GLY A 227 21.36 12.31 17.45
N PHE A 228 20.04 12.25 17.41
CA PHE A 228 19.25 12.00 16.20
C PHE A 228 18.29 13.16 15.96
N GLU A 229 18.09 13.47 14.69
CA GLU A 229 17.01 14.34 14.24
C GLU A 229 15.93 13.48 13.62
N ILE A 230 14.70 13.55 14.14
CA ILE A 230 13.57 12.80 13.59
C ILE A 230 12.53 13.76 13.02
N THR A 231 12.06 13.49 11.80
CA THR A 231 10.94 14.22 11.18
C THR A 231 9.74 13.30 11.10
N VAL A 232 8.63 13.72 11.71
CA VAL A 232 7.40 12.93 11.77
C VAL A 232 6.41 13.47 10.75
N SER A 233 5.95 12.63 9.82
CA SER A 233 4.96 13.00 8.80
C SER A 233 3.67 12.19 8.94
N GLY A 234 2.53 12.86 9.09
CA GLY A 234 1.22 12.23 9.21
C GLY A 234 0.41 12.28 7.92
N PHE A 235 -0.24 11.17 7.56
CA PHE A 235 -0.97 11.04 6.30
C PHE A 235 -2.48 10.91 6.55
N PRO A 236 -3.31 11.84 6.05
CA PRO A 236 -4.76 11.79 6.24
C PRO A 236 -5.38 10.52 5.67
N VAL A 237 -6.33 9.95 6.40
CA VAL A 237 -7.10 8.75 6.01
C VAL A 237 -8.60 9.02 6.19
N PRO A 238 -9.51 8.23 5.59
CA PRO A 238 -10.95 8.52 5.66
C PRO A 238 -11.52 8.68 7.08
N GLY A 239 -10.97 7.97 8.07
CA GLY A 239 -11.37 8.11 9.49
C GLY A 239 -10.80 9.34 10.20
N TYR A 240 -9.69 9.89 9.69
CA TYR A 240 -8.95 11.04 10.24
C TYR A 240 -8.50 11.93 9.08
N GLY A 241 -9.48 12.62 8.49
CA GLY A 241 -9.28 13.45 7.30
C GLY A 241 -8.63 14.80 7.59
N ILE A 242 -8.59 15.67 6.57
CA ILE A 242 -8.06 17.03 6.68
C ILE A 242 -8.74 17.78 7.85
N GLY A 243 -7.93 18.41 8.68
CA GLY A 243 -8.38 19.10 9.90
C GLY A 243 -8.33 18.25 11.16
N SER A 244 -7.96 16.97 11.05
CA SER A 244 -7.60 16.14 12.20
C SER A 244 -6.36 16.70 12.89
N VAL A 245 -6.27 16.45 14.19
CA VAL A 245 -5.19 16.90 15.04
C VAL A 245 -4.50 15.69 15.64
N GLN A 246 -3.17 15.70 15.66
CA GLN A 246 -2.32 14.65 16.23
C GLN A 246 -1.30 15.27 17.17
N GLN A 247 -0.95 14.53 18.22
CA GLN A 247 0.19 14.82 19.09
C GLN A 247 1.14 13.62 19.01
N PRO A 248 2.36 13.78 18.46
CA PRO A 248 3.38 12.75 18.55
C PRO A 248 3.69 12.42 20.01
N HIS A 249 3.83 11.13 20.33
CA HIS A 249 4.18 10.69 21.67
C HIS A 249 5.70 10.79 21.87
N ILE A 250 6.19 12.02 21.94
CA ILE A 250 7.59 12.37 22.13
C ILE A 250 7.70 13.19 23.42
N ASP A 251 8.59 12.77 24.31
CA ASP A 251 8.78 13.42 25.60
C ASP A 251 9.12 14.91 25.43
N GLY A 252 8.48 15.75 26.27
CA GLY A 252 8.65 17.21 26.20
C GLY A 252 7.80 17.92 25.13
N THR A 253 7.02 17.18 24.32
CA THR A 253 6.13 17.77 23.30
C THR A 253 4.66 17.75 23.73
N ASP A 254 4.13 18.92 24.09
CA ASP A 254 2.69 19.15 24.34
C ASP A 254 1.96 19.79 23.15
N ALA A 255 2.65 19.92 22.01
CA ALA A 255 2.11 20.59 20.83
C ALA A 255 1.12 19.70 20.07
N LEU A 256 0.05 20.33 19.60
CA LEU A 256 -0.98 19.73 18.75
C LEU A 256 -0.74 20.15 17.30
N TYR A 257 -0.63 19.18 16.41
CA TYR A 257 -0.33 19.39 14.99
C TYR A 257 -1.53 19.07 14.12
N LEU A 258 -1.73 19.84 13.05
CA LEU A 258 -2.69 19.49 12.01
C LEU A 258 -2.10 18.40 11.12
N THR A 259 -2.84 17.33 10.91
CA THR A 259 -2.37 16.21 10.09
C THR A 259 -2.53 16.53 8.60
N SER A 260 -1.42 16.88 7.95
CA SER A 260 -1.29 16.90 6.48
C SER A 260 0.18 17.01 6.05
N GLY A 261 0.96 15.94 6.19
CA GLY A 261 2.39 15.92 5.85
C GLY A 261 3.30 16.09 7.06
N PRO A 262 4.47 16.72 6.92
CA PRO A 262 5.41 16.94 8.03
C PRO A 262 4.75 17.68 9.19
N LEU A 263 4.80 17.08 10.38
CA LEU A 263 4.27 17.65 11.61
C LEU A 263 5.32 18.59 12.23
N ASP A 264 6.49 18.05 12.54
CA ASP A 264 7.65 18.78 13.06
C ASP A 264 8.92 17.93 12.97
N THR A 265 10.04 18.54 13.35
CA THR A 265 11.33 17.90 13.53
C THR A 265 11.74 17.94 15.01
N PHE A 266 12.24 16.82 15.53
CA PHE A 266 12.59 16.65 16.94
C PHE A 266 14.05 16.17 17.07
N GLU A 267 14.79 16.78 17.99
CA GLU A 267 16.13 16.34 18.37
C GLU A 267 16.01 15.38 19.56
N LEU A 268 16.43 14.13 19.37
CA LEU A 268 16.28 13.05 20.35
C LEU A 268 17.59 12.30 20.59
N SER A 269 17.76 11.79 21.80
CA SER A 269 18.79 10.81 22.12
C SER A 269 18.49 9.44 21.52
N ALA A 270 19.49 8.55 21.48
CA ALA A 270 19.31 7.17 21.01
C ALA A 270 18.21 6.42 21.78
N ASP A 271 18.16 6.62 23.11
CA ASP A 271 17.17 5.99 23.98
C ASP A 271 15.76 6.51 23.68
N GLU A 272 15.58 7.81 23.46
CA GLU A 272 14.29 8.41 23.11
C GLU A 272 13.80 7.97 21.72
N VAL A 273 14.71 7.82 20.74
CA VAL A 273 14.35 7.24 19.43
C VAL A 273 13.91 5.78 19.60
N GLN A 274 14.66 4.98 20.37
CA GLN A 274 14.31 3.58 20.61
C GLN A 274 12.92 3.47 21.26
N GLU A 275 12.66 4.25 22.30
CA GLU A 275 11.35 4.30 22.97
C GLU A 275 10.22 4.69 22.01
N PHE A 276 10.45 5.67 21.14
CA PHE A 276 9.45 6.10 20.15
C PHE A 276 9.17 5.02 19.09
N LEU A 277 10.21 4.33 18.60
CA LEU A 277 10.08 3.27 17.60
C LEU A 277 9.40 2.01 18.17
N GLU A 278 9.46 1.77 19.48
CA GLU A 278 8.80 0.65 20.15
C GLU A 278 7.28 0.85 20.36
N LEU A 279 6.75 2.05 20.10
CA LEU A 279 5.34 2.36 20.33
C LEU A 279 4.39 1.65 19.35
N GLU A 280 4.77 1.58 18.07
CA GLU A 280 4.02 0.89 17.02
C GLU A 280 4.95 0.46 15.88
N VAL A 281 4.53 -0.54 15.10
CA VAL A 281 5.23 -0.92 13.87
C VAL A 281 5.01 0.16 12.82
N LEU A 282 6.08 0.86 12.43
CA LEU A 282 6.02 2.00 11.51
C LEU A 282 7.18 2.01 10.51
N PRO A 283 6.97 2.60 9.31
CA PRO A 283 8.04 2.78 8.33
C PRO A 283 8.99 3.90 8.76
N ILE A 284 10.28 3.61 8.67
CA ILE A 284 11.37 4.54 8.96
C ILE A 284 12.15 4.81 7.69
N LYS A 285 12.38 6.07 7.36
CA LYS A 285 13.24 6.49 6.27
C LYS A 285 14.58 6.97 6.82
N ASN A 286 15.67 6.42 6.32
CA ASN A 286 17.03 6.82 6.69
C ASN A 286 17.92 6.71 5.44
N ASP A 287 18.65 7.78 5.12
CA ASP A 287 19.51 7.88 3.94
C ASP A 287 18.86 7.47 2.59
N GLY A 288 17.54 7.68 2.47
CA GLY A 288 16.77 7.35 1.27
C GLY A 288 16.33 5.88 1.17
N GLU A 289 16.68 5.05 2.15
CA GLU A 289 16.23 3.67 2.28
C GLU A 289 15.06 3.57 3.27
N LEU A 290 14.25 2.51 3.13
CA LEU A 290 13.13 2.23 4.01
C LEU A 290 13.46 1.08 4.96
N TYR A 291 13.20 1.31 6.23
CA TYR A 291 13.36 0.38 7.33
C TYR A 291 12.06 0.26 8.11
N TRP A 292 12.02 -0.67 9.06
CA TRP A 292 10.86 -0.93 9.89
C TRP A 292 11.25 -0.97 11.36
N SER A 293 10.44 -0.34 12.21
CA SER A 293 10.75 -0.17 13.63
C SER A 293 10.92 -1.49 14.40
N ASP A 294 10.30 -2.57 13.94
CA ASP A 294 10.42 -3.93 14.51
C ASP A 294 11.64 -4.73 14.00
N GLU A 295 12.36 -4.22 12.99
CA GLU A 295 13.52 -4.89 12.38
C GLU A 295 14.83 -4.12 12.55
N ILE A 296 14.77 -2.80 12.73
CA ILE A 296 15.94 -1.96 12.89
C ILE A 296 16.26 -1.70 14.37
N ASN A 297 17.57 -1.57 14.64
CA ASN A 297 18.05 -1.07 15.92
C ASN A 297 18.59 0.34 15.70
N VAL A 298 18.40 1.24 16.67
CA VAL A 298 18.86 2.63 16.60
C VAL A 298 20.35 2.77 16.30
N GLU A 299 21.19 1.80 16.70
CA GLU A 299 22.63 1.79 16.36
C GLU A 299 22.93 1.68 14.85
N ARG A 300 21.93 1.29 14.04
CA ARG A 300 22.03 1.17 12.57
C ARG A 300 21.46 2.37 11.81
N LEU A 301 20.87 3.33 12.51
CA LEU A 301 20.28 4.55 11.95
C LEU A 301 21.29 5.71 11.89
#